data_AF-A0ABD3B8I5-F1
#
_entry.id   AF-A0ABD3B8I5-F1
#
_cell.length_a   1.000
_cell.length_b   1.000
_cell.length_c   1.000
_cell.angle_alpha   90.00
_cell.angle_beta   90.00
_cell.angle_gamma   90.00
#
_symmetry.space_group_name_H-M   'P 1'
#
loop_
_entity.id
_entity.type
_entity.pdbx_description
1 polymer ?
#
loop_
_entity_poly.entity_id
_entity_poly.type
_entity_poly.pdbx_seq_one_letter_code
_entity_poly.pdbx_strand_id
1 'polypeptide(L)'
;MGRGLMKAGTCGKKIKIEVDPAIGRPKERVESAKFSSQVGVVARDVLPVVRKWKEIDVQNALDPCIDHMQIHLDFGNVREAKRNKPASVNDQQQWEILCDHFNSPEFQHQSEANSNNRKKMQAKHVTGRTPFTIIQNEISLKNGECDMIELYKFTHENVRGKWSSDVAKKNWEQMNELRDLYAAEGVEKTEVIGRANGYIKGIGYGPKPPGKQSQLQQELEETRAELGVSKTEAATYKRTVNAMNEQLKQQAAQIAKIMAYMEGSSSKNKDKEQQTNLNEANQDDKQEGDGQGNEQKEDEQGNEQEDDEQDEGEDHDLSASDYSNDPTM
;
A
#
# COMPACT_ATOMS: atom_id res chain seq x y z
N MET A 1 38.69 1.32 26.13
CA MET A 1 37.30 1.31 25.61
C MET A 1 36.90 2.76 25.37
N GLY A 2 36.63 3.15 24.12
CA GLY A 2 36.33 4.55 23.76
C GLY A 2 34.91 4.95 24.14
N ARG A 3 34.74 6.11 24.78
CA ARG A 3 33.44 6.73 25.08
C ARG A 3 33.11 7.71 23.95
N GLY A 4 31.98 7.54 23.28
CA GLY A 4 31.54 8.39 22.17
C GLY A 4 30.68 9.55 22.65
N LEU A 5 30.79 10.71 22.00
CA LEU A 5 29.88 11.85 22.17
C LEU A 5 28.93 11.95 21.00
N MET A 6 27.64 12.15 21.30
CA MET A 6 26.64 12.44 20.29
C MET A 6 26.76 13.88 19.77
N LYS A 7 26.48 14.06 18.48
CA LYS A 7 26.47 15.37 17.84
C LYS A 7 25.18 16.11 18.22
N ALA A 8 25.30 17.23 18.93
CA ALA A 8 24.17 18.12 19.17
C ALA A 8 23.66 18.68 17.84
N GLY A 9 22.36 18.49 17.56
CA GLY A 9 21.63 19.25 16.54
C GLY A 9 21.50 18.66 15.13
N THR A 10 22.14 17.54 14.77
CA THR A 10 21.89 16.90 13.46
C THR A 10 22.00 15.39 13.54
N CYS A 11 21.07 14.69 12.88
CA CYS A 11 21.13 13.27 12.54
C CYS A 11 22.45 12.95 11.83
N GLY A 12 23.49 12.70 12.61
CA GLY A 12 24.85 12.39 12.17
C GLY A 12 25.38 11.19 12.93
N LYS A 13 26.22 10.39 12.28
CA LYS A 13 26.87 9.22 12.90
C LYS A 13 27.62 9.66 14.17
N LYS A 14 27.46 8.89 15.26
CA LYS A 14 28.17 9.08 16.53
C LYS A 14 29.68 9.16 16.26
N ILE A 15 30.37 10.15 16.83
CA ILE A 15 31.84 10.25 16.70
C ILE A 15 32.43 9.27 17.72
N LYS A 16 32.99 8.16 17.23
CA LYS A 16 33.79 7.25 18.04
C LYS A 16 35.17 7.87 18.20
N ILE A 17 35.64 7.96 19.44
CA ILE A 17 36.94 8.52 19.80
C ILE A 17 37.65 7.49 20.64
N GLU A 18 38.84 7.08 20.21
CA GLU A 18 39.67 6.18 21.01
C GLU A 18 40.69 7.00 21.80
N VAL A 19 40.44 7.11 23.11
CA VAL A 19 41.32 7.83 24.03
C VAL A 19 42.36 6.87 24.58
N ASP A 20 43.62 7.25 24.49
CA ASP A 20 44.71 6.55 25.18
C ASP A 20 44.66 6.89 26.68
N PRO A 21 44.43 5.91 27.58
CA PRO A 21 44.32 6.16 29.00
C PRO A 21 45.62 6.63 29.66
N ALA A 22 46.79 6.42 29.05
CA ALA A 22 48.07 6.90 29.59
C ALA A 22 48.34 8.37 29.25
N ILE A 23 47.84 8.84 28.10
CA ILE A 23 48.09 10.20 27.59
C ILE A 23 46.87 11.12 27.83
N GLY A 24 45.68 10.54 28.00
CA GLY A 24 44.43 11.27 28.24
C GLY A 24 43.90 12.02 27.00
N ARG A 25 44.37 11.68 25.79
CA ARG A 25 43.93 12.32 24.53
C ARG A 25 43.62 11.30 23.44
N PRO A 26 42.83 11.67 22.42
CA PRO A 26 42.57 10.80 21.27
C PRO A 26 43.87 10.38 20.57
N LYS A 27 43.95 9.12 20.14
CA LYS A 27 45.13 8.57 19.44
C LYS A 27 45.42 9.31 18.13
N GLU A 28 44.37 9.58 17.36
CA GLU A 28 44.46 10.18 16.03
C GLU A 28 44.25 11.69 16.05
N ARG A 29 45.08 12.43 15.28
CA ARG A 29 45.00 13.90 15.18
C ARG A 29 43.64 14.36 14.66
N VAL A 30 43.09 13.64 13.67
CA VAL A 30 41.80 13.97 13.06
C VAL A 30 40.65 13.76 14.04
N GLU A 31 40.70 12.72 14.87
CA GLU A 31 39.73 12.48 15.92
C GLU A 31 39.79 13.57 16.99
N SER A 32 41.00 13.97 17.39
CA SER A 32 41.20 15.07 18.33
C SER A 32 40.62 16.40 17.84
N ALA A 33 40.80 16.73 16.56
CA ALA A 33 40.25 17.96 15.97
C ALA A 33 38.72 17.93 15.90
N LYS A 34 38.13 16.80 15.50
CA LYS A 34 36.68 16.60 15.46
C LYS A 34 36.07 16.67 16.86
N PHE A 35 36.71 16.01 17.84
CA PHE A 35 36.32 16.02 19.24
C PHE A 35 36.31 17.43 19.80
N SER A 36 37.42 18.17 19.65
CA SER A 36 37.52 19.56 20.12
C SER A 36 36.47 20.47 19.49
N SER A 37 36.19 20.30 18.19
CA SER A 37 35.13 21.05 17.51
C SER A 37 33.75 20.76 18.10
N GLN A 38 33.46 19.49 18.41
CA GLN A 38 32.17 19.08 18.96
C GLN A 38 31.99 19.56 20.41
N VAL A 39 33.03 19.42 21.24
CA VAL A 39 33.06 19.98 22.59
C VAL A 39 32.84 21.49 22.53
N GLY A 40 33.50 22.19 21.60
CA GLY A 40 33.31 23.62 21.41
C GLY A 40 31.91 24.05 20.93
N VAL A 41 31.15 23.16 20.27
CA VAL A 41 29.73 23.41 19.94
C VAL A 41 28.88 23.29 21.20
N VAL A 42 28.99 22.16 21.90
CA VAL A 42 28.22 21.90 23.14
C VAL A 42 28.51 22.96 24.20
N ALA A 43 29.78 23.34 24.34
CA ALA A 43 30.21 24.36 25.28
C ALA A 43 29.63 25.74 24.94
N ARG A 44 29.48 26.12 23.67
CA ARG A 44 28.89 27.43 23.30
C ARG A 44 27.39 27.51 23.52
N ASP A 45 26.69 26.38 23.55
CA ASP A 45 25.24 26.37 23.80
C ASP A 45 24.92 26.57 25.29
N VAL A 46 25.86 26.23 26.19
CA VAL A 46 25.64 26.23 27.65
C VAL A 46 26.50 27.27 28.37
N LEU A 47 27.72 27.55 27.89
CA LEU A 47 28.60 28.52 28.54
C LEU A 47 28.23 29.95 28.17
N PRO A 48 28.19 30.86 29.17
CA PRO A 48 28.05 32.28 28.90
C PRO A 48 29.28 32.81 28.13
N VAL A 49 29.04 33.72 27.19
CA VAL A 49 30.13 34.41 26.48
C VAL A 49 30.77 35.41 27.45
N VAL A 50 31.86 35.00 28.10
CA VAL A 50 32.65 35.86 28.97
C VAL A 50 33.71 36.64 28.19
N ARG A 51 34.08 37.83 28.69
CA ARG A 51 35.16 38.64 28.09
C ARG A 51 36.54 38.11 28.48
N LYS A 52 36.68 37.51 29.67
CA LYS A 52 37.92 36.87 30.13
C LYS A 52 37.60 35.52 30.78
N TRP A 53 38.42 34.51 30.51
CA TRP A 53 38.26 33.16 31.09
C TRP A 53 38.24 33.13 32.62
N LYS A 54 38.96 34.04 33.28
CA LYS A 54 38.96 34.17 34.74
C LYS A 54 37.64 34.64 35.35
N GLU A 55 36.71 35.13 34.52
CA GLU A 55 35.39 35.63 34.93
C GLU A 55 34.31 34.54 34.85
N ILE A 56 34.66 33.33 34.39
CA ILE A 56 33.76 32.18 34.42
C ILE A 56 33.59 31.71 35.86
N ASP A 57 32.34 31.71 36.30
CA ASP A 57 31.93 31.03 37.52
C ASP A 57 31.95 29.52 37.27
N VAL A 58 32.87 28.80 37.91
CA VAL A 58 33.01 27.35 37.73
C VAL A 58 31.72 26.63 38.13
N GLN A 59 31.12 27.02 39.25
CA GLN A 59 29.97 26.34 39.83
C GLN A 59 28.70 26.61 39.02
N ASN A 60 28.51 27.86 38.59
CA ASN A 60 27.28 28.28 37.91
C ASN A 60 27.35 28.24 36.37
N ALA A 61 28.53 28.04 35.78
CA ALA A 61 28.70 27.99 34.33
C ALA A 61 29.38 26.71 33.81
N LEU A 62 30.48 26.26 34.43
CA LEU A 62 31.19 25.07 33.93
C LEU A 62 30.51 23.77 34.31
N ASP A 63 30.01 23.63 35.53
CA ASP A 63 29.34 22.42 35.99
C ASP A 63 28.11 22.04 35.14
N PRO A 64 27.21 22.98 34.77
CA PRO A 64 26.12 22.69 33.83
C PRO A 64 26.61 22.24 32.44
N CYS A 65 27.73 22.78 31.97
CA CYS A 65 28.31 22.39 30.68
C CYS A 65 28.87 20.96 30.73
N ILE A 66 29.57 20.62 31.82
CA ILE A 66 30.10 19.27 32.05
C ILE A 66 28.95 18.27 32.19
N ASP A 67 27.91 18.62 32.93
CA ASP A 67 26.73 17.79 33.12
C ASP A 67 25.98 17.56 31.79
N HIS A 68 25.81 18.59 30.97
CA HIS A 68 25.22 18.47 29.63
C HIS A 68 26.07 17.58 28.71
N MET A 69 27.40 17.62 28.83
CA MET A 69 28.27 16.69 28.12
C MET A 69 28.10 15.24 28.61
N GLN A 70 27.90 15.03 29.91
CA GLN A 70 27.68 13.72 30.51
C GLN A 70 26.37 13.06 30.06
N ILE A 71 25.28 13.83 29.91
CA ILE A 71 24.00 13.35 29.37
C ILE A 71 24.15 12.77 27.95
N HIS A 72 25.10 13.29 27.17
CA HIS A 72 25.33 12.86 25.78
C HIS A 72 26.40 11.78 25.62
N LEU A 73 26.92 11.24 26.72
CA LEU A 73 27.85 10.12 26.69
C LEU A 73 27.13 8.82 26.34
N ASP A 74 27.73 8.07 25.43
CA ASP A 74 27.28 6.72 25.10
C ASP A 74 27.97 5.72 26.03
N PHE A 75 27.18 5.04 26.86
CA PHE A 75 27.67 3.96 27.71
C PHE A 75 27.56 2.65 26.95
N GLY A 76 28.65 1.88 26.89
CA GLY A 76 28.67 0.63 26.14
C GLY A 76 27.74 -0.46 26.69
N ASN A 77 27.20 -0.28 27.90
CA ASN A 77 26.24 -1.17 28.53
C ASN A 77 25.33 -0.40 29.51
N VAL A 78 24.11 -0.91 29.72
CA VAL A 78 23.10 -0.31 30.60
C VAL A 78 23.55 -0.22 32.06
N ARG A 79 24.32 -1.21 32.53
CA ARG A 79 24.81 -1.22 33.92
C ARG A 79 25.74 -0.03 34.19
N GLU A 80 26.58 0.32 33.23
CA GLU A 80 27.45 1.49 33.27
C GLU A 80 26.63 2.77 33.16
N ALA A 81 25.61 2.82 32.30
CA ALA A 81 24.70 3.97 32.20
C ALA A 81 24.01 4.26 33.54
N LYS A 82 23.42 3.25 34.18
CA LYS A 82 22.72 3.40 35.47
C LYS A 82 23.63 3.93 36.58
N ARG A 83 24.91 3.52 36.60
CA ARG A 83 25.90 3.98 37.59
C ARG A 83 26.38 5.41 37.35
N ASN A 84 26.31 5.89 36.10
CA ASN A 84 26.79 7.21 35.71
C ASN A 84 25.61 8.16 35.50
N LYS A 85 24.91 8.47 36.59
CA LYS A 85 23.84 9.47 36.59
C LYS A 85 24.42 10.89 36.46
N PRO A 86 23.90 11.73 35.54
CA PRO A 86 24.24 13.15 35.50
C PRO A 86 23.83 13.87 36.80
N ALA A 87 24.58 14.90 37.19
CA ALA A 87 24.30 15.69 38.39
C ALA A 87 22.99 16.49 38.30
N SER A 88 22.54 16.86 37.10
CA SER A 88 21.24 17.53 36.90
C SER A 88 20.04 16.63 37.13
N VAL A 89 20.22 15.30 37.10
CA VAL A 89 19.14 14.35 37.35
C VAL A 89 19.07 14.11 38.85
N ASN A 90 18.07 14.72 39.49
CA ASN A 90 17.94 14.67 40.95
C ASN A 90 17.71 13.23 41.46
N ASP A 91 16.88 12.44 40.78
CA ASP A 91 16.49 11.10 41.22
C ASP A 91 17.19 9.97 40.46
N GLN A 92 17.80 9.05 41.23
CA GLN A 92 18.45 7.85 40.72
C GLN A 92 17.44 6.83 40.18
N GLN A 93 16.25 6.72 40.79
CA GLN A 93 15.24 5.77 40.32
C GLN A 93 14.68 6.19 38.96
N GLN A 94 14.34 7.48 38.79
CA GLN A 94 13.97 8.03 37.49
C GLN A 94 15.04 7.80 36.41
N TRP A 95 16.32 7.98 36.75
CA TRP A 95 17.41 7.70 35.80
C TRP A 95 17.46 6.23 35.39
N GLU A 96 17.31 5.31 36.34
CA GLU A 96 17.31 3.87 36.06
C GLU A 96 16.12 3.45 35.19
N ILE A 97 14.93 4.02 35.44
CA ILE A 97 13.73 3.81 34.62
C ILE A 97 13.97 4.27 33.18
N LEU A 98 14.59 5.44 32.99
CA LEU A 98 14.92 5.94 31.65
C LEU A 98 15.94 5.04 30.95
N CYS A 99 16.97 4.58 31.67
CA CYS A 99 17.96 3.65 31.14
C CYS A 99 17.31 2.33 30.69
N ASP A 100 16.38 1.80 31.47
CA ASP A 100 15.64 0.57 31.13
C ASP A 100 14.68 0.79 29.97
N HIS A 101 13.94 1.91 29.95
CA HIS A 101 13.02 2.25 28.87
C HIS A 101 13.75 2.33 27.52
N PHE A 102 14.86 3.07 27.45
CA PHE A 102 15.62 3.21 26.21
C PHE A 102 16.35 1.92 25.81
N ASN A 103 16.62 1.01 26.74
CA ASN A 103 17.18 -0.31 26.43
C ASN A 103 16.12 -1.40 26.20
N SER A 104 14.84 -1.09 26.38
CA SER A 104 13.77 -2.06 26.15
C SER A 104 13.79 -2.55 24.69
N PRO A 105 13.53 -3.85 24.44
CA PRO A 105 13.45 -4.39 23.10
C PRO A 105 12.45 -3.63 22.22
N GLU A 106 11.34 -3.18 22.79
CA GLU A 106 10.29 -2.43 22.12
C GLU A 106 10.81 -1.08 21.62
N PHE A 107 11.50 -0.32 22.49
CA PHE A 107 12.07 0.97 22.10
C PHE A 107 13.19 0.79 21.07
N GLN A 108 14.08 -0.20 21.26
CA GLN A 108 15.16 -0.45 20.32
C GLN A 108 14.63 -0.82 18.93
N HIS A 109 13.63 -1.71 18.85
CA HIS A 109 12.97 -2.06 17.61
C HIS A 109 12.35 -0.84 16.92
N GLN A 110 11.61 0.00 17.66
CA GLN A 110 11.03 1.23 17.11
C GLN A 110 12.10 2.22 16.63
N SER A 111 13.18 2.38 17.40
CA SER A 111 14.30 3.27 17.09
C SER A 111 15.04 2.81 15.82
N GLU A 112 15.30 1.51 15.68
CA GLU A 112 15.91 0.91 14.50
C GLU A 112 15.01 1.05 13.26
N ALA A 113 13.72 0.76 13.40
CA ALA A 113 12.74 0.95 12.35
C ALA A 113 12.69 2.42 11.89
N ASN A 114 12.62 3.36 12.85
CA ASN A 114 12.61 4.80 12.57
C ASN A 114 13.92 5.26 11.90
N SER A 115 15.07 4.75 12.34
CA SER A 115 16.38 5.03 11.75
C SER A 115 16.45 4.52 10.31
N ASN A 116 15.98 3.29 10.06
CA ASN A 116 15.93 2.69 8.73
C ASN A 116 14.95 3.44 7.80
N ASN A 117 13.79 3.85 8.31
CA ASN A 117 12.84 4.69 7.58
C ASN A 117 13.45 6.05 7.24
N ARG A 118 14.19 6.66 8.18
CA ARG A 118 14.86 7.94 7.95
C ARG A 118 15.96 7.84 6.88
N LYS A 119 16.64 6.70 6.76
CA LYS A 119 17.61 6.44 5.68
C LYS A 119 16.94 6.35 4.31
N LYS A 120 15.71 5.83 4.23
CA LYS A 120 14.93 5.71 3.00
C LYS A 120 14.27 7.04 2.56
N MET A 121 14.24 8.05 3.43
CA MET A 121 13.61 9.34 3.15
C MET A 121 14.39 10.12 2.07
N GLN A 122 13.81 10.20 0.86
CA GLN A 122 14.46 10.76 -0.33
C GLN A 122 14.36 12.30 -0.39
N ALA A 123 13.17 12.85 -0.17
CA ALA A 123 12.92 14.29 -0.15
C ALA A 123 12.89 14.80 1.30
N LYS A 124 13.97 15.45 1.75
CA LYS A 124 14.03 16.08 3.09
C LYS A 124 13.57 17.54 2.99
N HIS A 125 12.76 18.01 3.92
CA HIS A 125 12.47 19.44 4.05
C HIS A 125 13.68 20.19 4.63
N VAL A 126 13.78 21.50 4.39
CA VAL A 126 14.89 22.37 4.81
C VAL A 126 14.49 23.43 5.84
N THR A 127 13.27 23.33 6.37
CA THR A 127 12.67 24.31 7.29
C THR A 127 13.16 24.22 8.73
N GLY A 128 14.04 23.26 9.04
CA GLY A 128 14.58 23.06 10.37
C GLY A 128 13.49 22.77 11.40
N ARG A 129 13.40 23.61 12.43
CA ARG A 129 12.42 23.49 13.54
C ARG A 129 11.10 24.20 13.27
N THR A 130 10.99 24.93 12.16
CA THR A 130 9.76 25.66 11.83
C THR A 130 8.71 24.67 11.29
N PRO A 131 7.55 24.54 11.95
CA PRO A 131 6.48 23.66 11.49
C PRO A 131 5.83 24.21 10.22
N PHE A 132 5.24 23.35 9.40
CA PHE A 132 4.69 23.74 8.10
C PHE A 132 3.49 24.67 8.22
N THR A 133 2.71 24.59 9.29
CA THR A 133 1.58 25.50 9.56
C THR A 133 2.02 26.96 9.70
N ILE A 134 3.18 27.21 10.31
CA ILE A 134 3.73 28.56 10.43
C ILE A 134 4.18 29.08 9.05
N ILE A 135 4.83 28.23 8.26
CA ILE A 135 5.27 28.59 6.90
C ILE A 135 4.07 28.85 5.99
N GLN A 136 3.04 28.01 6.09
CA GLN A 136 1.79 28.20 5.37
C GLN A 136 1.16 29.55 5.72
N ASN A 137 1.09 29.90 7.01
CA ASN A 137 0.59 31.20 7.44
C ASN A 137 1.45 32.37 6.92
N GLU A 138 2.78 32.23 6.94
CA GLU A 138 3.68 33.26 6.40
C GLU A 138 3.50 33.48 4.90
N ILE A 139 3.29 32.40 4.13
CA ILE A 139 2.98 32.49 2.69
C ILE A 139 1.61 33.14 2.51
N SER A 140 0.60 32.67 3.28
CA SER A 140 -0.76 33.20 3.25
C SER A 140 -0.84 34.70 3.49
N LEU A 141 -0.04 35.20 4.44
CA LEU A 141 0.03 36.63 4.77
C LEU A 141 0.74 37.47 3.71
N LYS A 142 1.70 36.91 2.96
CA LYS A 142 2.48 37.65 1.96
C LYS A 142 1.84 37.62 0.58
N ASN A 143 1.28 36.47 0.18
CA ASN A 143 0.90 36.19 -1.19
C ASN A 143 -0.61 35.88 -1.34
N GLY A 144 -1.39 35.86 -0.25
CA GLY A 144 -2.75 35.31 -0.26
C GLY A 144 -2.74 33.79 -0.12
N GLU A 145 -3.88 33.13 -0.34
CA GLU A 145 -4.08 31.69 -0.06
C GLU A 145 -2.91 30.80 -0.51
N CYS A 146 -2.28 30.11 0.47
CA CYS A 146 -1.12 29.26 0.21
C CYS A 146 -1.55 27.91 -0.40
N ASP A 147 -1.18 27.70 -1.68
CA ASP A 147 -1.33 26.40 -2.33
C ASP A 147 -0.38 25.35 -1.72
N MET A 148 -0.80 24.09 -1.71
CA MET A 148 0.01 22.96 -1.23
C MET A 148 1.29 22.76 -2.06
N ILE A 149 1.23 23.07 -3.36
CA ILE A 149 2.39 23.00 -4.26
C ILE A 149 3.41 24.10 -3.92
N GLU A 150 2.91 25.29 -3.56
CA GLU A 150 3.75 26.40 -3.10
C GLU A 150 4.37 26.09 -1.74
N LEU A 151 3.59 25.56 -0.80
CA LEU A 151 4.10 25.10 0.49
C LEU A 151 5.20 24.04 0.30
N TYR A 152 5.02 23.10 -0.62
CA TYR A 152 6.03 22.10 -0.93
C TYR A 152 7.35 22.74 -1.42
N LYS A 153 7.25 23.71 -2.34
CA LYS A 153 8.40 24.48 -2.82
C LYS A 153 9.12 25.18 -1.67
N PHE A 154 8.41 25.97 -0.87
CA PHE A 154 8.99 26.71 0.25
C PHE A 154 9.62 25.82 1.32
N THR A 155 9.10 24.61 1.51
CA THR A 155 9.60 23.68 2.53
C THR A 155 10.79 22.86 2.05
N HIS A 156 10.99 22.69 0.73
CA HIS A 156 12.03 21.84 0.13
C HIS A 156 13.07 22.62 -0.68
N GLU A 157 12.85 23.90 -0.93
CA GLU A 157 13.81 24.83 -1.51
C GLU A 157 14.42 25.71 -0.42
N ASN A 158 15.74 25.89 -0.44
CA ASN A 158 16.39 26.77 0.53
C ASN A 158 16.29 28.25 0.09
N VAL A 159 16.68 29.16 0.98
CA VAL A 159 16.69 30.62 0.71
C VAL A 159 17.59 31.04 -0.47
N ARG A 160 18.47 30.15 -0.96
CA ARG A 160 19.35 30.37 -2.12
C ARG A 160 18.78 29.81 -3.42
N GLY A 161 17.53 29.33 -3.41
CA GLY A 161 16.88 28.73 -4.57
C GLY A 161 17.38 27.33 -4.93
N LYS A 162 18.03 26.63 -3.99
CA LYS A 162 18.53 25.26 -4.20
C LYS A 162 17.63 24.25 -3.51
N TRP A 163 17.18 23.27 -4.28
CA TRP A 163 16.40 22.14 -3.82
C TRP A 163 17.17 21.26 -2.82
N SER A 164 16.43 20.68 -1.88
CA SER A 164 16.99 19.78 -0.86
C SER A 164 17.52 18.47 -1.44
N SER A 165 16.95 18.02 -2.56
CA SER A 165 17.32 16.83 -3.31
C SER A 165 16.77 16.90 -4.73
N ASP A 166 17.36 16.15 -5.66
CA ASP A 166 16.86 16.05 -7.04
C ASP A 166 15.45 15.42 -7.08
N VAL A 167 15.17 14.49 -6.16
CA VAL A 167 13.84 13.89 -6.00
C VAL A 167 12.81 14.94 -5.60
N ALA A 168 13.14 15.86 -4.68
CA ALA A 168 12.22 16.93 -4.30
C ALA A 168 11.89 17.86 -5.48
N LYS A 169 12.87 18.17 -6.32
CA LYS A 169 12.65 18.97 -7.54
C LYS A 169 11.70 18.26 -8.51
N LYS A 170 11.95 16.98 -8.80
CA LYS A 170 11.07 16.17 -9.67
C LYS A 170 9.66 16.05 -9.13
N ASN A 171 9.51 15.83 -7.83
CA ASN A 171 8.19 15.78 -7.19
C ASN A 171 7.44 17.11 -7.36
N TRP A 172 8.12 18.24 -7.19
CA TRP A 172 7.49 19.55 -7.42
C TRP A 172 7.11 19.78 -8.89
N GLU A 173 7.94 19.34 -9.84
CA GLU A 173 7.63 19.42 -11.28
C GLU A 173 6.37 18.60 -11.60
N GLN A 174 6.30 17.34 -11.13
CA GLN A 174 5.13 16.47 -11.31
C GLN A 174 3.86 17.05 -10.67
N MET A 175 3.96 17.66 -9.48
CA MET A 175 2.82 18.33 -8.86
C MET A 175 2.28 19.50 -9.70
N ASN A 176 3.16 20.23 -10.38
CA ASN A 176 2.74 21.32 -11.28
C ASN A 176 2.12 20.80 -12.57
N GLU A 177 2.66 19.72 -13.15
CA GLU A 177 2.07 19.09 -14.34
C GLU A 177 0.65 18.59 -14.07
N LEU A 178 0.42 18.04 -12.88
CA LEU A 178 -0.90 17.54 -12.47
C LEU A 178 -1.80 18.65 -11.87
N ARG A 179 -1.36 19.91 -11.83
CA ARG A 179 -2.09 21.01 -11.16
C ARG A 179 -3.49 21.21 -11.73
N ASP A 180 -3.63 21.14 -13.05
CA ASP A 180 -4.91 21.32 -13.73
C ASP A 180 -5.83 20.11 -13.56
N LEU A 181 -5.27 18.89 -13.51
CA LEU A 181 -6.01 17.66 -13.21
C LEU A 181 -6.52 17.64 -11.75
N TYR A 182 -5.70 18.09 -10.80
CA TYR A 182 -6.10 18.25 -9.40
C TYR A 182 -7.26 19.24 -9.22
N ALA A 183 -7.33 20.28 -10.06
CA ALA A 183 -8.43 21.24 -10.03
C ALA A 183 -9.72 20.68 -10.64
N ALA A 184 -9.64 19.75 -11.60
CA ALA A 184 -10.77 19.22 -12.35
C ALA A 184 -11.37 17.94 -11.76
N GLU A 185 -10.54 16.99 -11.30
CA GLU A 185 -10.97 15.65 -10.87
C GLU A 185 -11.02 15.49 -9.34
N GLY A 186 -10.62 16.52 -8.57
CA GLY A 186 -10.56 16.43 -7.11
C GLY A 186 -9.54 15.40 -6.60
N VAL A 187 -8.63 14.93 -7.47
CA VAL A 187 -7.54 14.04 -7.08
C VAL A 187 -6.72 14.77 -6.01
N GLU A 188 -6.50 14.11 -4.89
CA GLU A 188 -5.83 14.74 -3.77
C GLU A 188 -4.34 14.95 -4.12
N LYS A 189 -3.81 16.15 -3.85
CA LYS A 189 -2.42 16.58 -4.16
C LYS A 189 -1.31 15.74 -3.50
N THR A 190 -1.66 14.65 -2.83
CA THR A 190 -0.79 13.77 -2.04
C THR A 190 -0.18 12.62 -2.85
N GLU A 191 -0.69 12.31 -4.04
CA GLU A 191 -0.22 11.15 -4.82
C GLU A 191 1.27 11.19 -5.16
N VAL A 192 1.80 12.35 -5.54
CA VAL A 192 3.22 12.53 -5.91
C VAL A 192 4.17 12.30 -4.73
N ILE A 193 3.74 12.59 -3.50
CA ILE A 193 4.54 12.40 -2.27
C ILE A 193 4.29 11.00 -1.66
N GLY A 194 3.30 10.28 -2.18
CA GLY A 194 2.80 9.02 -1.66
C GLY A 194 1.66 9.21 -0.65
N ARG A 195 0.72 8.28 -0.66
CA ARG A 195 -0.42 8.26 0.26
C ARG A 195 0.00 7.70 1.63
N ALA A 196 -0.29 8.45 2.69
CA ALA A 196 -0.16 7.99 4.08
C ALA A 196 -1.54 7.71 4.68
N ASN A 197 -1.66 6.73 5.56
CA ASN A 197 -2.88 6.53 6.33
C ASN A 197 -2.93 7.61 7.44
N GLY A 198 -3.89 8.54 7.36
CA GLY A 198 -4.09 9.61 8.35
C GLY A 198 -3.65 10.99 7.87
N TYR A 199 -3.70 11.99 8.76
CA TYR A 199 -3.40 13.39 8.42
C TYR A 199 -2.04 13.56 7.75
N ILE A 200 -1.97 14.48 6.77
CA ILE A 200 -0.71 14.86 6.14
C ILE A 200 0.25 15.37 7.23
N LYS A 201 1.35 14.65 7.40
CA LYS A 201 2.30 14.87 8.50
C LYS A 201 2.89 16.27 8.41
N GLY A 202 2.75 17.04 9.48
CA GLY A 202 3.28 18.41 9.60
C GLY A 202 2.25 19.54 9.37
N ILE A 203 1.02 19.22 8.97
CA ILE A 203 -0.03 20.20 8.64
C ILE A 203 -1.12 20.29 9.74
N GLY A 204 -1.01 19.49 10.81
CA GLY A 204 -2.03 19.43 11.86
C GLY A 204 -3.29 18.71 11.36
N TYR A 205 -4.49 19.28 11.61
CA TYR A 205 -5.79 18.74 11.20
C TYR A 205 -6.14 19.01 9.72
N GLY A 206 -5.16 18.93 8.82
CA GLY A 206 -5.36 19.16 7.39
C GLY A 206 -6.25 18.10 6.70
N PRO A 207 -6.40 18.14 5.36
CA PRO A 207 -7.14 17.14 4.60
C PRO A 207 -6.66 15.73 4.96
N LYS A 208 -7.60 14.84 5.26
CA LYS A 208 -7.31 13.44 5.53
C LYS A 208 -7.41 12.69 4.19
N PRO A 209 -6.31 12.09 3.70
CA PRO A 209 -6.39 11.25 2.52
C PRO A 209 -7.36 10.10 2.73
N PRO A 210 -8.11 9.70 1.69
CA PRO A 210 -8.98 8.54 1.76
C PRO A 210 -8.13 7.32 2.12
N GLY A 211 -8.51 6.66 3.23
CA GLY A 211 -7.81 5.48 3.69
C GLY A 211 -7.99 4.32 2.72
N LYS A 212 -7.05 3.36 2.71
CA LYS A 212 -7.12 2.16 1.86
C LYS A 212 -8.46 1.43 1.92
N GLN A 213 -9.10 1.41 3.09
CA GLN A 213 -10.41 0.76 3.29
C GLN A 213 -11.54 1.43 2.51
N SER A 214 -11.52 2.77 2.39
CA SER A 214 -12.52 3.52 1.64
C SER A 214 -12.41 3.27 0.13
N GLN A 215 -11.19 3.07 -0.38
CA GLN A 215 -10.96 2.79 -1.80
C GLN A 215 -11.35 1.36 -2.15
N LEU A 216 -11.00 0.39 -1.28
CA LEU A 216 -11.46 -0.99 -1.43
C LEU A 216 -12.99 -1.09 -1.41
N GLN A 217 -13.68 -0.27 -0.61
CA GLN A 217 -15.14 -0.19 -0.62
C GLN A 217 -15.69 0.35 -1.93
N GLN A 218 -15.07 1.40 -2.48
CA GLN A 218 -15.46 1.99 -3.76
C GLN A 218 -15.24 1.02 -4.92
N GLU A 219 -14.08 0.35 -4.96
CA GLU A 219 -13.76 -0.68 -5.96
C GLU A 219 -14.67 -1.92 -5.82
N LEU A 220 -15.05 -2.29 -4.59
CA LEU A 220 -16.05 -3.33 -4.34
C LEU A 220 -17.45 -2.94 -4.83
N GLU A 221 -17.82 -1.66 -4.74
CA GLU A 221 -19.10 -1.17 -5.24
C GLU A 221 -19.15 -1.14 -6.77
N GLU A 222 -18.06 -0.68 -7.41
CA GLU A 222 -17.91 -0.68 -8.87
C GLU A 222 -17.96 -2.10 -9.44
N THR A 223 -17.18 -3.03 -8.87
CA THR A 223 -17.20 -4.45 -9.29
C THR A 223 -18.55 -5.12 -9.05
N ARG A 224 -19.27 -4.76 -7.97
CA ARG A 224 -20.64 -5.23 -7.73
C ARG A 224 -21.62 -4.69 -8.77
N ALA A 225 -21.48 -3.43 -9.18
CA ALA A 225 -22.31 -2.82 -10.20
C ALA A 225 -22.10 -3.51 -11.57
N GLU A 226 -20.85 -3.74 -11.97
CA GLU A 226 -20.49 -4.46 -13.19
C GLU A 226 -21.03 -5.90 -13.18
N LEU A 227 -20.87 -6.60 -12.06
CA LEU A 227 -21.42 -7.95 -11.89
C LEU A 227 -22.96 -7.95 -11.99
N GLY A 228 -23.62 -6.90 -11.49
CA GLY A 228 -25.07 -6.71 -11.64
C GLY A 228 -25.50 -6.62 -13.10
N VAL A 229 -24.82 -5.78 -13.89
CA VAL A 229 -25.08 -5.63 -15.33
C VAL A 229 -24.85 -6.95 -16.05
N SER A 230 -23.71 -7.61 -15.82
CA SER A 230 -23.38 -8.89 -16.45
C SER A 230 -24.40 -9.99 -16.12
N LYS A 231 -24.89 -10.05 -14.87
CA LYS A 231 -25.98 -10.97 -14.49
C LYS A 231 -27.29 -10.68 -15.23
N THR A 232 -27.64 -9.41 -15.42
CA THR A 232 -28.86 -9.07 -16.18
C THR A 232 -28.73 -9.42 -17.66
N GLU A 233 -27.56 -9.24 -18.26
CA GLU A 233 -27.29 -9.66 -19.64
C GLU A 233 -27.32 -11.17 -19.79
N ALA A 234 -26.72 -11.92 -18.86
CA ALA A 234 -26.81 -13.38 -18.85
C ALA A 234 -28.27 -13.86 -18.74
N ALA A 235 -29.09 -13.19 -17.93
CA ALA A 235 -30.51 -13.51 -17.81
C ALA A 235 -31.30 -13.23 -19.10
N THR A 236 -30.96 -12.17 -19.84
CA THR A 236 -31.61 -11.91 -21.15
C THR A 236 -31.16 -12.92 -22.19
N TYR A 237 -29.88 -13.27 -22.27
CA TYR A 237 -29.38 -14.33 -23.15
C TYR A 237 -30.02 -15.69 -22.85
N LYS A 238 -30.18 -16.04 -21.57
CA LYS A 238 -30.86 -17.27 -21.18
C LYS A 238 -32.32 -17.29 -21.65
N ARG A 239 -33.02 -16.16 -21.56
CA ARG A 239 -34.41 -16.05 -22.06
C ARG A 239 -34.49 -16.17 -23.58
N THR A 240 -33.57 -15.55 -24.32
CA THR A 240 -33.58 -15.62 -25.79
C THR A 240 -33.24 -17.02 -26.28
N VAL A 241 -32.26 -17.69 -25.68
CA VAL A 241 -31.92 -19.09 -26.00
C VAL A 241 -33.10 -20.01 -25.72
N ASN A 242 -33.77 -19.86 -24.58
CA ASN A 242 -34.96 -20.67 -24.26
C ASN A 242 -36.10 -20.45 -25.27
N ALA A 243 -36.33 -19.20 -25.69
CA ALA A 243 -37.32 -18.88 -26.71
C ALA A 243 -36.95 -19.47 -28.09
N MET A 244 -35.68 -19.42 -28.49
CA MET A 244 -35.19 -20.03 -29.73
C MET A 244 -35.33 -21.56 -29.69
N ASN A 245 -35.01 -22.19 -28.57
CA ASN A 245 -35.18 -23.64 -28.40
C ASN A 245 -36.66 -24.05 -28.51
N GLU A 246 -37.58 -23.25 -27.97
CA GLU A 246 -39.00 -23.51 -28.11
C GLU A 246 -39.49 -23.34 -29.56
N GLN A 247 -39.01 -22.31 -30.27
CA GLN A 247 -39.27 -22.16 -31.70
C GLN A 247 -38.73 -23.34 -32.52
N LEU A 248 -37.53 -23.83 -32.19
CA LEU A 248 -36.92 -24.98 -32.85
C LEU A 248 -37.77 -26.25 -32.66
N LYS A 249 -38.27 -26.48 -31.44
CA LYS A 249 -39.22 -27.58 -31.15
C LYS A 249 -40.50 -27.46 -31.96
N GLN A 250 -41.05 -26.26 -32.08
CA GLN A 250 -42.25 -26.01 -32.88
C GLN A 250 -42.01 -26.26 -34.37
N GLN A 251 -40.85 -25.83 -34.91
CA GLN A 251 -40.46 -26.12 -36.29
C GLN A 251 -40.30 -27.64 -36.52
N ALA A 252 -39.64 -28.35 -35.60
CA ALA A 252 -39.49 -29.81 -35.68
C ALA A 252 -40.87 -30.51 -35.71
N ALA A 253 -41.82 -30.07 -34.88
CA ALA A 253 -43.18 -30.61 -34.88
C ALA A 253 -43.95 -30.31 -36.18
N GLN A 254 -43.74 -29.15 -36.80
CA GLN A 254 -44.33 -28.83 -38.11
C GLN A 254 -43.72 -29.70 -39.21
N ILE A 255 -42.40 -29.89 -39.22
CA ILE A 255 -41.71 -30.79 -40.17
C ILE A 255 -42.27 -32.22 -40.03
N ALA A 256 -42.43 -32.72 -38.80
CA ALA A 256 -43.03 -34.03 -38.55
C ALA A 256 -44.45 -34.17 -39.13
N LYS A 257 -45.29 -33.12 -38.99
CA LYS A 257 -46.63 -33.10 -39.60
C LYS A 257 -46.59 -33.11 -41.13
N ILE A 258 -45.65 -32.38 -41.74
CA ILE A 258 -45.47 -32.36 -43.19
C ILE A 258 -45.02 -33.74 -43.70
N MET A 259 -44.06 -34.37 -43.02
CA MET A 259 -43.59 -35.72 -43.38
C MET A 259 -44.74 -36.75 -43.33
N ALA A 260 -45.54 -36.75 -42.26
CA ALA A 260 -46.70 -37.63 -42.13
C ALA A 260 -47.77 -37.39 -43.23
N TYR A 261 -47.99 -36.12 -43.63
CA TYR A 261 -48.89 -35.79 -44.73
C TYR A 261 -48.36 -36.30 -46.09
N MET A 262 -47.05 -36.21 -46.33
CA MET A 262 -46.43 -36.73 -47.56
C MET A 262 -46.49 -38.26 -47.63
N GLU A 263 -46.26 -38.97 -46.53
CA GLU A 263 -46.39 -40.43 -46.47
C GLU A 263 -47.84 -40.89 -46.70
N GLY A 264 -48.81 -40.22 -46.09
CA GLY A 264 -50.24 -40.52 -46.29
C GLY A 264 -50.76 -40.22 -47.70
N SER A 265 -50.11 -39.30 -48.42
CA SER A 265 -50.44 -38.96 -49.82
C SER A 265 -49.79 -39.92 -50.82
N SER A 266 -48.62 -40.48 -50.47
CA SER A 266 -47.93 -41.50 -51.27
C SER A 266 -48.66 -42.85 -51.25
N SER A 267 -49.27 -43.24 -50.11
CA SER A 267 -50.10 -44.45 -50.04
C SER A 267 -51.41 -44.35 -50.84
N LYS A 268 -52.04 -43.17 -50.92
CA LYS A 268 -53.27 -42.97 -51.70
C LYS A 268 -53.04 -42.95 -53.22
N ASN A 269 -51.83 -42.59 -53.67
CA ASN A 269 -51.46 -42.66 -55.08
C ASN A 269 -51.12 -44.10 -55.53
N LYS A 270 -50.59 -44.95 -54.62
CA LYS A 270 -50.39 -46.38 -54.92
C LYS A 270 -51.71 -47.15 -55.07
N ASP A 271 -52.76 -46.79 -54.32
CA ASP A 271 -54.07 -47.44 -54.44
C ASP A 271 -54.85 -47.05 -55.71
N LYS A 272 -54.56 -45.88 -56.31
CA LYS A 272 -55.14 -45.48 -57.61
C LYS A 272 -54.42 -46.08 -58.81
N GLU A 273 -53.12 -46.33 -58.71
CA GLU A 273 -52.30 -46.88 -59.79
C GLU A 273 -52.43 -48.42 -59.89
N GLN A 274 -52.82 -49.10 -58.80
CA GLN A 274 -53.13 -50.53 -58.81
C GLN A 274 -54.51 -50.88 -59.39
N GLN A 275 -55.43 -49.90 -59.53
CA GLN A 275 -56.77 -50.15 -60.06
C GLN A 275 -56.90 -49.86 -61.57
N THR A 276 -55.89 -49.24 -62.19
CA THR A 276 -55.80 -49.03 -63.66
C THR A 276 -54.96 -50.07 -64.40
N ASN A 277 -54.20 -50.91 -63.71
CA ASN A 277 -53.33 -51.93 -64.33
C ASN A 277 -53.84 -53.38 -64.20
N LEU A 278 -55.15 -53.58 -64.02
CA LEU A 278 -55.80 -54.90 -64.12
C LEU A 278 -56.31 -55.24 -65.54
N ASN A 279 -56.10 -54.34 -66.52
CA ASN A 279 -56.31 -54.61 -67.93
C ASN A 279 -54.98 -54.42 -68.66
N GLU A 280 -54.54 -55.46 -69.38
CA GLU A 280 -53.32 -55.53 -70.21
C GLU A 280 -52.02 -55.92 -69.47
N ALA A 281 -51.83 -57.22 -69.23
CA ALA A 281 -50.83 -58.02 -69.94
C ALA A 281 -50.63 -59.38 -69.25
N ASN A 282 -51.10 -60.43 -69.93
CA ASN A 282 -50.63 -61.79 -69.77
C ASN A 282 -49.22 -61.91 -70.38
N GLN A 283 -48.43 -62.85 -69.84
CA GLN A 283 -47.26 -63.53 -70.44
C GLN A 283 -45.99 -62.67 -70.58
N ASP A 284 -44.77 -63.12 -70.32
CA ASP A 284 -44.15 -64.39 -69.91
C ASP A 284 -42.74 -63.96 -69.43
N ASP A 285 -42.28 -64.37 -68.24
CA ASP A 285 -41.48 -65.58 -67.97
C ASP A 285 -39.94 -65.32 -68.05
N LYS A 286 -39.29 -65.53 -66.89
CA LYS A 286 -37.91 -66.03 -66.64
C LYS A 286 -36.70 -65.23 -67.22
N GLN A 287 -35.56 -65.08 -66.56
CA GLN A 287 -34.89 -65.91 -65.56
C GLN A 287 -33.70 -65.14 -64.92
N GLU A 288 -33.54 -65.32 -63.61
CA GLU A 288 -32.29 -65.62 -62.85
C GLU A 288 -30.98 -64.83 -63.05
N GLY A 289 -30.36 -64.50 -61.89
CA GLY A 289 -28.92 -64.27 -61.76
C GLY A 289 -28.52 -63.46 -60.52
N ASP A 290 -28.10 -64.18 -59.48
CA ASP A 290 -27.36 -63.79 -58.25
C ASP A 290 -26.41 -62.59 -58.40
N GLY A 291 -26.01 -61.81 -57.38
CA GLY A 291 -25.96 -61.99 -55.93
C GLY A 291 -24.73 -61.24 -55.39
N GLN A 292 -24.72 -60.99 -54.07
CA GLN A 292 -23.64 -60.43 -53.22
C GLN A 292 -23.45 -58.90 -53.32
N GLY A 293 -23.65 -58.11 -52.25
CA GLY A 293 -22.87 -58.04 -51.00
C GLY A 293 -21.92 -56.83 -51.12
N ASN A 294 -21.72 -55.92 -50.17
CA ASN A 294 -21.71 -56.02 -48.72
C ASN A 294 -21.54 -54.61 -48.09
N GLU A 295 -21.93 -54.49 -46.82
CA GLU A 295 -21.40 -53.64 -45.73
C GLU A 295 -21.10 -52.15 -45.92
N GLN A 296 -21.79 -51.31 -45.13
CA GLN A 296 -21.14 -50.34 -44.25
C GLN A 296 -21.79 -50.37 -42.85
N LYS A 297 -20.98 -50.76 -41.87
CA LYS A 297 -21.19 -50.54 -40.44
C LYS A 297 -20.81 -49.10 -40.11
N GLU A 298 -21.50 -48.47 -39.17
CA GLU A 298 -20.86 -47.93 -37.97
C GLU A 298 -21.91 -47.64 -36.90
N ASP A 299 -21.58 -48.09 -35.70
CA ASP A 299 -22.44 -48.26 -34.53
C ASP A 299 -22.59 -46.95 -33.74
N GLU A 300 -23.74 -46.86 -33.07
CA GLU A 300 -23.99 -46.01 -31.91
C GLU A 300 -23.02 -46.35 -30.77
N GLN A 301 -22.57 -45.34 -30.02
CA GLN A 301 -22.53 -45.40 -28.54
C GLN A 301 -22.75 -43.99 -27.96
N GLY A 302 -23.80 -43.87 -27.15
CA GLY A 302 -23.99 -42.74 -26.24
C GLY A 302 -23.21 -42.93 -24.94
N ASN A 303 -23.13 -41.88 -24.13
CA ASN A 303 -23.55 -41.96 -22.73
C ASN A 303 -23.72 -40.56 -22.13
N GLU A 304 -24.90 -40.34 -21.55
CA GLU A 304 -25.17 -39.32 -20.54
C GLU A 304 -24.63 -39.80 -19.19
N GLN A 305 -24.21 -38.87 -18.33
CA GLN A 305 -24.14 -39.09 -16.89
C GLN A 305 -24.36 -37.72 -16.20
N GLU A 306 -25.57 -37.57 -15.66
CA GLU A 306 -25.86 -36.75 -14.49
C GLU A 306 -25.36 -37.49 -13.24
N ASP A 307 -24.85 -36.78 -12.24
CA ASP A 307 -25.45 -36.75 -10.89
C ASP A 307 -24.52 -36.12 -9.83
N ASP A 308 -25.21 -35.49 -8.87
CA ASP A 308 -24.91 -35.27 -7.46
C ASP A 308 -24.18 -34.00 -6.97
N GLU A 309 -25.04 -33.10 -6.49
CA GLU A 309 -24.86 -32.20 -5.36
C GLU A 309 -24.27 -32.90 -4.13
N GLN A 310 -23.24 -32.29 -3.51
CA GLN A 310 -23.02 -32.40 -2.07
C GLN A 310 -22.72 -31.01 -1.49
N ASP A 311 -23.75 -30.53 -0.80
CA ASP A 311 -23.76 -29.56 0.28
C ASP A 311 -22.99 -30.14 1.48
N GLU A 312 -21.91 -29.48 1.92
CA GLU A 312 -21.54 -29.42 3.33
C GLU A 312 -20.94 -28.04 3.63
N GLY A 313 -21.68 -27.28 4.46
CA GLY A 313 -21.18 -26.10 5.12
C GLY A 313 -20.27 -26.47 6.28
N GLU A 314 -19.15 -25.76 6.39
CA GLU A 314 -18.46 -25.55 7.66
C GLU A 314 -18.20 -24.06 7.84
N ASP A 315 -19.14 -23.44 8.57
CA ASP A 315 -18.96 -22.17 9.25
C ASP A 315 -17.86 -22.34 10.32
N HIS A 316 -16.66 -21.84 10.05
CA HIS A 316 -15.71 -21.55 11.11
C HIS A 316 -15.81 -20.08 11.53
N ASP A 317 -16.74 -19.88 12.46
CA ASP A 317 -16.81 -18.78 13.41
C ASP A 317 -15.50 -18.71 14.22
N LEU A 318 -14.60 -17.79 13.85
CA LEU A 318 -13.52 -17.36 14.74
C LEU A 318 -13.95 -16.04 15.38
N SER A 319 -14.58 -16.23 16.52
CA SER A 319 -14.87 -15.28 17.58
C SER A 319 -13.84 -14.16 17.68
N ALA A 320 -14.31 -12.94 17.44
CA ALA A 320 -13.75 -11.73 17.98
C ALA A 320 -13.84 -11.78 19.51
N SER A 321 -12.70 -11.88 20.19
CA SER A 321 -12.60 -11.65 21.63
C SER A 321 -12.12 -10.21 21.88
N ASP A 322 -13.03 -9.40 22.41
CA ASP A 322 -12.85 -8.37 23.42
C ASP A 322 -11.57 -7.51 23.38
N TYR A 323 -11.71 -6.30 22.83
CA TYR A 323 -11.07 -5.13 23.42
C TYR A 323 -12.15 -4.18 23.92
N SER A 324 -12.45 -4.29 25.21
CA SER A 324 -13.23 -3.31 25.95
C SER A 324 -12.53 -1.95 25.89
N ASN A 325 -13.30 -0.94 25.45
CA ASN A 325 -13.11 0.43 25.88
C ASN A 325 -13.44 0.51 27.37
N ASP A 326 -12.49 1.00 28.18
CA ASP A 326 -12.81 1.69 29.42
C ASP A 326 -12.08 3.05 29.42
N PRO A 327 -12.81 4.17 29.53
CA PRO A 327 -12.23 5.49 29.68
C PRO A 327 -12.16 5.86 31.17
N THR A 328 -10.96 5.98 31.74
CA THR A 328 -10.78 6.77 32.97
C THR A 328 -9.34 7.25 33.18
N MET A 329 -9.25 8.53 33.54
CA MET A 329 -8.11 9.37 33.97
C MET A 329 -7.31 10.09 32.87
#